data_AF-A0A7S1DNZ8-F1
#
_entry.id   AF-A0A7S1DNZ8-F1
#
_cell.length_a   1.000
_cell.length_b   1.000
_cell.length_c   1.000
_cell.angle_alpha   90.00
_cell.angle_beta   90.00
_cell.angle_gamma   90.00
#
_symmetry.space_group_name_H-M   'P 1'
#
loop_
_entity.id
_entity.type
_entity.pdbx_description
1 polymer ?
#
loop_
_entity_poly.entity_id
_entity_poly.type
_entity_poly.pdbx_seq_one_letter_code
_entity_poly.pdbx_strand_id
1 'polypeptide(L)'
;MDLDELGAAMLKMGIKVQDDELARMIEEADVHGKLWRVTCKNRLGEVGFTLKMTVLEGASELSYASQDVFCKLNEKLVPLKVARIRGAAPFTYSIEPELPSGMWIDAKTGTVQGRPTYETAKVMYTVTAANAVGSTQGHFEIQVIIGPTELVMEHPSTIYKAGDLGLPAWKRARAQMIHQLGAELSLESVKERAMDLFKRIDEDGSGEVDHIELRGALASWGVKVSDQEAIEMIVEVIDCKEEQVREGQGIGEQDFGRVVEQLYTGHKSGADMFKVDPKGEWVGTSHGILSVQGTPPFIFAVEPTLPDGLVMDTETGE
;
A
#
# COMPACT_ATOMS: atom_id res chain seq x y z
N MET A 1 40.37 -4.62 -41.19
CA MET A 1 41.24 -4.11 -42.26
C MET A 1 40.50 -2.95 -42.87
N ASP A 2 41.05 -1.75 -42.74
CA ASP A 2 40.46 -0.54 -43.31
C ASP A 2 40.82 -0.39 -44.80
N LEU A 3 40.24 0.63 -45.45
CA LEU A 3 40.40 0.91 -46.88
C LEU A 3 41.88 1.14 -47.23
N ASP A 4 42.61 1.82 -46.36
CA ASP A 4 44.02 2.18 -46.58
C ASP A 4 44.95 0.96 -46.45
N GLU A 5 44.70 0.07 -45.48
CA GLU A 5 45.43 -1.19 -45.30
C GLU A 5 45.25 -2.15 -46.48
N LEU A 6 44.01 -2.29 -46.97
CA LEU A 6 43.70 -3.15 -48.11
C LEU A 6 44.29 -2.58 -49.41
N GLY A 7 44.25 -1.25 -49.58
CA GLY A 7 44.82 -0.56 -50.72
C GLY A 7 46.35 -0.74 -50.78
N ALA A 8 47.03 -0.56 -49.64
CA ALA A 8 48.47 -0.76 -49.53
C ALA A 8 48.89 -2.22 -49.79
N ALA A 9 48.08 -3.20 -49.37
CA ALA A 9 48.32 -4.61 -49.63
C ALA A 9 48.19 -4.98 -51.11
N MET A 10 47.15 -4.49 -51.78
CA MET A 10 46.92 -4.70 -53.22
C MET A 10 48.03 -4.08 -54.06
N LEU A 11 48.50 -2.87 -53.68
CA LEU A 11 49.58 -2.18 -54.37
C LEU A 11 50.92 -2.94 -54.27
N LYS A 12 51.22 -3.54 -53.11
CA LYS A 12 52.40 -4.41 -52.93
C LYS A 12 52.37 -5.65 -53.79
N MET A 13 51.18 -6.11 -54.20
CA MET A 13 50.99 -7.23 -55.13
C MET A 13 50.97 -6.77 -56.60
N GLY A 14 51.20 -5.48 -56.88
CA GLY A 14 51.23 -4.91 -58.23
C GLY A 14 49.84 -4.67 -58.83
N ILE A 15 48.78 -4.77 -58.03
CA ILE A 15 47.40 -4.58 -58.47
C ILE A 15 46.96 -3.17 -58.06
N LYS A 16 46.66 -2.32 -59.04
CA LYS A 16 46.04 -1.01 -58.81
C LYS A 16 44.53 -1.14 -58.90
N VAL A 17 43.85 -0.88 -57.80
CA VAL A 17 42.38 -0.85 -57.69
C VAL A 17 41.99 0.59 -57.32
N GLN A 18 40.89 1.11 -57.89
CA GLN A 18 40.40 2.46 -57.57
C GLN A 18 39.68 2.45 -56.21
N ASP A 19 39.69 3.56 -55.47
CA ASP A 19 39.19 3.62 -54.08
C ASP A 19 37.69 3.27 -53.97
N ASP A 20 36.90 3.57 -54.99
CA ASP A 20 35.49 3.21 -55.15
C ASP A 20 35.27 1.71 -55.42
N GLU A 21 36.20 1.08 -56.13
CA GLU A 21 36.22 -0.37 -56.33
C GLU A 21 36.73 -1.09 -55.06
N LEU A 22 37.68 -0.49 -54.34
CA LEU A 22 38.16 -1.00 -53.05
C LEU A 22 37.08 -0.89 -51.96
N ALA A 23 36.30 0.19 -51.96
CA ALA A 23 35.16 0.38 -51.07
C ALA A 23 34.06 -0.65 -51.36
N ARG A 24 33.76 -0.93 -52.65
CA ARG A 24 32.90 -2.04 -53.05
C ARG A 24 33.45 -3.40 -52.64
N MET A 25 34.76 -3.61 -52.74
CA MET A 25 35.38 -4.86 -52.30
C MET A 25 35.29 -5.04 -50.78
N ILE A 26 35.32 -3.97 -49.98
CA ILE A 26 35.09 -4.03 -48.52
C ILE A 26 33.61 -4.23 -48.20
N GLU A 27 32.69 -3.59 -48.92
CA GLU A 27 31.23 -3.81 -48.81
C GLU A 27 30.84 -5.24 -49.21
N GLU A 28 31.37 -5.77 -50.32
CA GLU A 28 31.16 -7.16 -50.76
C GLU A 28 31.90 -8.16 -49.89
N ALA A 29 32.97 -7.73 -49.21
CA ALA A 29 33.63 -8.46 -48.13
C ALA A 29 32.94 -8.27 -46.78
N ASP A 30 31.63 -7.98 -46.74
CA ASP A 30 30.79 -8.32 -45.60
C ASP A 30 31.13 -9.76 -45.15
N VAL A 31 31.66 -9.85 -43.95
CA VAL A 31 32.74 -10.75 -43.49
C VAL A 31 32.24 -12.17 -43.16
N HIS A 32 31.04 -12.54 -43.61
CA HIS A 32 30.36 -13.73 -43.12
C HIS A 32 30.52 -14.96 -44.03
N GLY A 33 31.03 -14.77 -45.26
CA GLY A 33 31.14 -15.83 -46.26
C GLY A 33 32.57 -16.27 -46.56
N LYS A 34 32.86 -17.57 -46.40
CA LYS A 34 34.13 -18.16 -46.85
C LYS A 34 34.08 -18.40 -48.37
N LEU A 35 35.13 -18.00 -49.06
CA LEU A 35 35.31 -18.25 -50.50
C LEU A 35 35.97 -19.61 -50.72
N TRP A 36 35.37 -20.43 -51.58
CA TRP A 36 35.86 -21.75 -51.97
C TRP A 36 36.16 -21.73 -53.46
N ARG A 37 37.41 -22.04 -53.84
CA ARG A 37 37.79 -22.18 -55.24
C ARG A 37 37.57 -23.62 -55.68
N VAL A 38 36.70 -23.82 -56.67
CA VAL A 38 36.44 -25.13 -57.27
C VAL A 38 37.18 -25.17 -58.59
N THR A 39 38.16 -26.06 -58.73
CA THR A 39 38.93 -26.23 -59.98
C THR A 39 38.79 -27.64 -60.54
N CYS A 40 38.81 -27.73 -61.87
CA CYS A 40 38.90 -28.96 -62.62
C CYS A 40 40.17 -28.90 -63.48
N LYS A 41 41.01 -29.93 -63.38
CA LYS A 41 42.32 -29.98 -64.05
C LYS A 41 42.52 -31.31 -64.78
N ASN A 42 43.09 -31.25 -65.97
CA ASN A 42 43.63 -32.40 -66.69
C ASN A 42 45.03 -32.09 -67.24
N ARG A 43 45.60 -33.02 -68.01
CA ARG A 43 46.95 -32.89 -68.59
C ARG A 43 47.13 -31.74 -69.59
N LEU A 44 46.03 -31.12 -70.05
CA LEU A 44 46.03 -30.05 -71.05
C LEU A 44 45.64 -28.68 -70.47
N GLY A 45 45.20 -28.60 -69.20
CA GLY A 45 44.83 -27.32 -68.59
C GLY A 45 44.03 -27.42 -67.30
N GLU A 46 43.72 -26.26 -66.71
CA GLU A 46 42.92 -26.09 -65.49
C GLU A 46 41.93 -24.95 -65.67
N VAL A 47 40.69 -25.15 -65.23
CA VAL A 47 39.65 -24.12 -65.15
C VAL A 47 38.99 -24.17 -63.78
N GLY A 48 38.43 -23.05 -63.32
CA GLY A 48 37.71 -23.03 -62.05
C GLY A 48 36.87 -21.78 -61.85
N PHE A 49 36.06 -21.81 -60.80
CA PHE A 49 35.24 -20.69 -60.34
C PHE A 49 35.32 -20.57 -58.81
N THR A 50 34.86 -19.44 -58.28
CA THR A 50 34.80 -19.19 -56.84
C THR A 50 33.34 -19.27 -56.37
N LEU A 51 33.11 -20.05 -55.32
CA LEU A 51 31.83 -20.15 -54.61
C LEU A 51 31.93 -19.41 -53.27
N LYS A 52 31.05 -18.45 -53.02
CA LYS A 52 30.91 -17.80 -51.70
C LYS A 52 29.84 -18.54 -50.90
N MET A 53 30.20 -19.08 -49.73
CA MET A 53 29.26 -19.72 -48.80
C MET A 53 29.32 -19.05 -47.44
N THR A 54 28.16 -18.71 -46.88
CA THR A 54 28.01 -18.07 -45.56
C THR A 54 27.33 -19.03 -44.60
N VAL A 55 27.92 -19.22 -43.42
CA VAL A 55 27.28 -19.94 -42.31
C VAL A 55 26.81 -18.90 -41.31
N LEU A 56 25.49 -18.83 -41.11
CA LEU A 56 24.88 -17.91 -40.16
C LEU A 56 24.65 -18.61 -38.82
N GLU A 57 24.97 -17.94 -37.73
CA GLU A 57 24.68 -18.42 -36.37
C GLU A 57 23.24 -18.09 -35.98
N GLY A 58 22.49 -19.09 -35.49
CA GLY A 58 21.12 -18.90 -34.99
C GLY A 58 21.08 -18.03 -33.73
N ALA A 59 19.94 -17.37 -33.49
CA ALA A 59 19.77 -16.55 -32.30
C ALA A 59 19.91 -17.38 -31.01
N SER A 60 20.70 -16.91 -30.05
CA SER A 60 20.91 -17.57 -28.74
C SER A 60 21.21 -16.56 -27.63
N GLU A 61 21.14 -16.99 -26.37
CA GLU A 61 21.53 -16.20 -25.18
C GLU A 61 20.88 -14.81 -25.06
N LEU A 62 19.56 -14.71 -25.26
CA LEU A 62 18.84 -13.44 -25.08
C LEU A 62 18.68 -13.11 -23.58
N SER A 63 19.11 -11.92 -23.17
CA SER A 63 18.88 -11.40 -21.83
C SER A 63 18.61 -9.90 -21.83
N TYR A 64 17.93 -9.42 -20.79
CA TYR A 64 17.57 -8.02 -20.58
C TYR A 64 18.40 -7.38 -19.47
N ALA A 65 18.50 -6.05 -19.50
CA ALA A 65 19.27 -5.28 -18.51
C ALA A 65 18.74 -5.39 -17.07
N SER A 66 17.45 -5.72 -16.91
CA SER A 66 16.85 -6.09 -15.63
C SER A 66 15.89 -7.27 -15.84
N GLN A 67 15.77 -8.11 -14.81
CA GLN A 67 14.79 -9.19 -14.73
C GLN A 67 13.56 -8.82 -13.92
N ASP A 68 13.62 -7.74 -13.13
CA ASP A 68 12.53 -7.24 -12.30
C ASP A 68 12.34 -5.74 -12.55
N VAL A 69 11.16 -5.36 -13.02
CA VAL A 69 10.88 -4.00 -13.49
C VAL A 69 9.63 -3.45 -12.79
N PHE A 70 9.86 -2.45 -11.93
CA PHE A 70 8.80 -1.68 -11.28
C PHE A 70 8.50 -0.42 -12.08
N CYS A 71 7.26 -0.29 -12.51
CA CYS A 71 6.76 0.89 -13.21
C CYS A 71 5.80 1.65 -12.31
N LYS A 72 5.97 2.97 -12.22
CA LYS A 72 4.96 3.84 -11.61
C LYS A 72 3.89 4.17 -12.65
N LEU A 73 2.62 4.01 -12.27
CA LEU A 73 1.47 4.31 -13.13
C LEU A 73 1.58 5.74 -13.69
N ASN A 74 1.31 5.91 -14.99
CA ASN A 74 1.39 7.19 -15.69
C ASN A 74 2.77 7.86 -15.72
N GLU A 75 3.86 7.15 -15.41
CA GLU A 75 5.23 7.63 -15.63
C GLU A 75 5.89 6.91 -16.81
N LYS A 76 6.85 7.59 -17.46
CA LYS A 76 7.56 7.00 -18.60
C LYS A 76 8.58 5.99 -18.09
N LEU A 77 8.50 4.75 -18.58
CA LEU A 77 9.47 3.71 -18.28
C LEU A 77 10.86 4.12 -18.78
N VAL A 78 11.87 3.95 -17.92
CA VAL A 78 13.28 3.93 -18.34
C VAL A 78 13.45 2.74 -19.29
N PRO A 79 13.77 2.95 -20.59
CA PRO A 79 13.69 1.88 -21.58
C PRO A 79 14.48 0.63 -21.18
N LEU A 80 13.80 -0.51 -21.13
CA LEU A 80 14.40 -1.79 -20.82
C LEU A 80 15.04 -2.35 -22.09
N LYS A 81 16.37 -2.29 -22.15
CA LYS A 81 17.15 -2.71 -23.31
C LYS A 81 17.58 -4.16 -23.21
N VAL A 82 17.75 -4.79 -24.36
CA VAL A 82 18.45 -6.08 -24.48
C VAL A 82 19.89 -5.89 -23.97
N ALA A 83 20.28 -6.68 -22.98
CA ALA A 83 21.63 -6.67 -22.43
C ALA A 83 22.58 -7.52 -23.28
N ARG A 84 22.11 -8.68 -23.76
CA ARG A 84 22.88 -9.59 -24.59
C ARG A 84 21.97 -10.37 -25.51
N ILE A 85 22.47 -10.63 -26.72
CA ILE A 85 21.94 -11.60 -27.68
C ILE A 85 23.11 -12.07 -28.56
N ARG A 86 23.14 -13.36 -28.89
CA ARG A 86 24.07 -13.97 -29.86
C ARG A 86 23.35 -14.36 -31.14
N GLY A 87 24.11 -14.50 -32.22
CA GLY A 87 23.63 -14.89 -33.54
C GLY A 87 23.86 -13.81 -34.59
N ALA A 88 23.61 -14.16 -35.85
CA ALA A 88 23.71 -13.21 -36.96
C ALA A 88 22.50 -12.26 -36.99
N ALA A 89 22.77 -10.95 -37.05
CA ALA A 89 21.76 -9.92 -37.28
C ALA A 89 21.24 -9.98 -38.73
N PRO A 90 20.05 -9.41 -39.03
CA PRO A 90 19.12 -8.72 -38.13
C PRO A 90 18.27 -9.68 -37.28
N PHE A 91 17.84 -9.20 -36.12
CA PHE A 91 16.88 -9.88 -35.26
C PHE A 91 15.50 -9.23 -35.36
N THR A 92 14.47 -10.04 -35.11
CA THR A 92 13.09 -9.60 -34.91
C THR A 92 12.62 -10.04 -33.54
N TYR A 93 11.90 -9.17 -32.84
CA TYR A 93 11.49 -9.38 -31.45
C TYR A 93 9.97 -9.38 -31.33
N SER A 94 9.44 -10.33 -30.56
CA SER A 94 8.04 -10.38 -30.11
C SER A 94 7.98 -10.65 -28.61
N ILE A 95 6.85 -10.34 -27.97
CA ILE A 95 6.65 -10.46 -26.52
C ILE A 95 5.28 -11.04 -26.20
N GLU A 96 5.23 -11.96 -25.23
CA GLU A 96 3.99 -12.56 -24.72
C GLU A 96 4.07 -12.71 -23.17
N PRO A 97 2.99 -12.42 -22.42
CA PRO A 97 1.70 -11.87 -22.88
C PRO A 97 1.83 -10.41 -23.37
N GLU A 98 0.72 -9.82 -23.85
CA GLU A 98 0.72 -8.41 -24.26
C GLU A 98 1.12 -7.49 -23.10
N LEU A 99 1.96 -6.50 -23.40
CA LEU A 99 2.40 -5.52 -22.41
C LEU A 99 1.23 -4.67 -21.89
N PRO A 100 1.33 -4.11 -20.67
CA PRO A 100 0.30 -3.22 -20.13
C PRO A 100 0.00 -2.07 -21.09
N SER A 101 -1.24 -1.61 -21.14
CA SER A 101 -1.65 -0.55 -22.08
C SER A 101 -0.77 0.68 -21.95
N GLY A 102 -0.31 1.22 -23.09
CA GLY A 102 0.62 2.34 -23.15
C GLY A 102 2.11 1.94 -23.13
N MET A 103 2.42 0.65 -23.01
CA MET A 103 3.75 0.09 -23.20
C MET A 103 3.86 -0.71 -24.51
N TRP A 104 5.05 -0.78 -25.08
CA TRP A 104 5.31 -1.52 -26.31
C TRP A 104 6.78 -1.98 -26.38
N ILE A 105 7.03 -2.99 -27.22
CA ILE A 105 8.37 -3.43 -27.60
C ILE A 105 8.69 -2.93 -29.01
N ASP A 106 9.92 -2.45 -29.22
CA ASP A 106 10.44 -2.20 -30.56
C ASP A 106 10.85 -3.53 -31.21
N ALA A 107 10.14 -3.92 -32.27
CA ALA A 107 10.33 -5.21 -32.94
C ALA A 107 11.71 -5.39 -33.59
N LYS A 108 12.51 -4.33 -33.75
CA LYS A 108 13.86 -4.39 -34.35
C LYS A 108 14.96 -4.35 -33.29
N THR A 109 14.75 -3.62 -32.20
CA THR A 109 15.79 -3.45 -31.15
C THR A 109 15.54 -4.30 -29.91
N GLY A 110 14.33 -4.85 -29.75
CA GLY A 110 13.90 -5.54 -28.54
C GLY A 110 13.72 -4.63 -27.34
N THR A 111 13.82 -3.30 -27.50
CA THR A 111 13.69 -2.37 -26.37
C THR A 111 12.24 -2.26 -25.95
N VAL A 112 11.95 -2.50 -24.67
CA VAL A 112 10.62 -2.31 -24.07
C VAL A 112 10.54 -0.91 -23.46
N GLN A 113 9.50 -0.16 -23.81
CA GLN A 113 9.35 1.25 -23.45
C GLN A 113 7.87 1.66 -23.44
N GLY A 114 7.60 2.85 -22.92
CA GLY A 114 6.28 3.46 -22.93
C GLY A 114 5.89 4.05 -21.59
N ARG A 115 4.59 4.26 -21.40
CA ARG A 115 3.99 4.79 -20.17
C ARG A 115 2.75 3.96 -19.88
N PRO A 116 2.75 3.10 -18.84
CA PRO A 116 1.59 2.29 -18.52
C PRO A 116 0.43 3.16 -18.02
N THR A 117 -0.79 2.82 -18.45
CA THR A 117 -2.02 3.54 -18.10
C THR A 117 -2.94 2.78 -17.15
N TYR A 118 -2.61 1.52 -16.83
CA TYR A 118 -3.33 0.69 -15.86
C TYR A 118 -2.37 0.01 -14.90
N GLU A 119 -2.82 -0.17 -13.66
CA GLU A 119 -2.15 -0.97 -12.65
C GLU A 119 -2.21 -2.45 -13.03
N THR A 120 -1.10 -3.17 -12.84
CA THR A 120 -1.04 -4.61 -13.11
C THR A 120 -0.24 -5.30 -12.02
N ALA A 121 -0.72 -6.48 -11.60
CA ALA A 121 0.07 -7.39 -10.78
C ALA A 121 1.41 -7.73 -11.45
N LYS A 122 2.33 -8.31 -10.68
CA LYS A 122 3.61 -8.77 -11.22
C LYS A 122 3.37 -9.89 -12.24
N VAL A 123 3.75 -9.67 -13.49
CA VAL A 123 3.58 -10.61 -14.60
C VAL A 123 4.93 -10.91 -15.24
N MET A 124 5.18 -12.19 -15.51
CA MET A 124 6.35 -12.65 -16.26
C MET A 124 6.09 -12.54 -17.77
N TYR A 125 6.98 -11.82 -18.46
CA TYR A 125 6.95 -11.66 -19.90
C TYR A 125 8.07 -12.49 -20.54
N THR A 126 7.73 -13.13 -21.65
CA THR A 126 8.66 -13.88 -22.49
C THR A 126 8.84 -13.14 -23.80
N VAL A 127 10.08 -12.72 -24.07
CA VAL A 127 10.45 -12.15 -25.36
C VAL A 127 11.09 -13.23 -26.20
N THR A 128 10.63 -13.38 -27.44
CA THR A 128 11.27 -14.21 -28.44
C THR A 128 12.07 -13.32 -29.40
N ALA A 129 13.36 -13.61 -29.58
CA ALA A 129 14.18 -13.02 -30.61
C ALA A 129 14.48 -14.06 -31.69
N ALA A 130 14.20 -13.73 -32.95
CA ALA A 130 14.40 -14.62 -34.09
C ALA A 130 15.25 -13.96 -35.18
N ASN A 131 16.11 -14.77 -35.80
CA ASN A 131 16.82 -14.44 -37.03
C ASN A 131 16.52 -15.49 -38.12
N ALA A 132 17.18 -15.38 -39.27
CA ALA A 132 16.94 -16.26 -40.42
C ALA A 132 17.26 -17.76 -40.17
N VAL A 133 17.97 -18.09 -39.08
CA VAL A 133 18.46 -19.45 -38.81
C VAL A 133 17.86 -20.05 -37.54
N GLY A 134 17.45 -19.24 -36.56
CA GLY A 134 16.88 -19.74 -35.33
C GLY A 134 16.27 -18.66 -34.46
N SER A 135 15.75 -19.09 -33.31
CA SER A 135 15.12 -18.24 -32.32
C SER A 135 15.56 -18.60 -30.91
N THR A 136 15.55 -17.61 -30.03
CA THR A 136 15.83 -17.75 -28.60
C THR A 136 14.83 -16.94 -27.78
N GLN A 137 14.73 -17.24 -26.49
CA GLN A 137 13.84 -16.57 -25.56
C GLN A 137 14.60 -15.94 -24.40
N GLY A 138 14.02 -14.87 -23.85
CA GLY A 138 14.48 -14.20 -22.65
C GLY A 138 13.27 -13.75 -21.84
N HIS A 139 13.45 -13.61 -20.53
CA HIS A 139 12.36 -13.35 -19.61
C HIS A 139 12.68 -12.18 -18.67
N PHE A 140 11.64 -11.47 -18.26
CA PHE A 140 11.66 -10.49 -17.18
C PHE A 140 10.24 -10.34 -16.62
N GLU A 141 10.12 -9.77 -15.43
CA GLU A 141 8.84 -9.47 -14.79
C GLU A 141 8.58 -7.96 -14.82
N ILE A 142 7.33 -7.56 -15.08
CA ILE A 142 6.88 -6.17 -14.92
C ILE A 142 5.76 -6.15 -13.89
N GLN A 143 5.84 -5.19 -12.97
CA GLN A 143 4.74 -4.77 -12.11
C GLN A 143 4.49 -3.27 -12.32
N VAL A 144 3.22 -2.89 -12.50
CA VAL A 144 2.81 -1.48 -12.54
C VAL A 144 2.07 -1.18 -11.26
N ILE A 145 2.60 -0.23 -10.48
CA ILE A 145 2.03 0.16 -9.18
C ILE A 145 1.67 1.64 -9.16
N ILE A 146 0.72 1.99 -8.31
CA ILE A 146 0.35 3.37 -7.99
C ILE A 146 1.19 3.79 -6.79
N GLY A 147 2.05 4.78 -6.96
CA GLY A 147 2.76 5.37 -5.82
C GLY A 147 1.78 6.04 -4.84
N PRO A 148 2.14 6.19 -3.56
CA PRO A 148 1.30 6.93 -2.61
C PRO A 148 1.05 8.36 -3.11
N THR A 149 -0.22 8.74 -3.23
CA THR A 149 -0.63 10.03 -3.82
C THR A 149 -1.29 10.95 -2.82
N GLU A 150 -2.05 10.39 -1.89
CA GLU A 150 -2.75 11.13 -0.84
C GLU A 150 -2.64 10.35 0.48
N LEU A 151 -2.36 11.07 1.56
CA LEU A 151 -2.41 10.56 2.93
C LEU A 151 -3.48 11.35 3.67
N VAL A 152 -4.57 10.67 4.04
CA VAL A 152 -5.70 11.26 4.76
C VAL A 152 -5.80 10.61 6.12
N MET A 153 -5.92 11.42 7.15
CA MET A 153 -6.32 10.93 8.47
C MET A 153 -7.85 10.96 8.52
N GLU A 154 -8.48 9.79 8.40
CA GLU A 154 -9.91 9.65 8.65
C GLU A 154 -10.15 9.76 10.15
N HIS A 155 -11.03 10.69 10.54
CA HIS A 155 -11.21 11.22 11.89
C HIS A 155 -10.09 12.17 12.33
N PRO A 156 -10.13 13.46 11.90
CA PRO A 156 -9.29 14.48 12.51
C PRO A 156 -9.54 14.45 14.01
N SER A 157 -8.46 14.22 14.76
CA SER A 157 -8.47 14.04 16.19
C SER A 157 -9.39 15.08 16.85
N THR A 158 -10.47 14.63 17.49
CA THR A 158 -11.13 15.49 18.47
C THR A 158 -10.19 15.55 19.66
N ILE A 159 -9.32 16.57 19.68
CA ILE A 159 -8.54 16.91 20.87
C ILE A 159 -9.55 17.30 21.94
N TYR A 160 -9.89 16.37 22.84
CA TYR A 160 -10.71 16.69 24.00
C TYR A 160 -9.86 17.54 24.96
N LYS A 161 -10.12 18.85 24.99
CA LYS A 161 -9.71 19.66 26.14
C LYS A 161 -10.51 19.17 27.35
N ALA A 162 -9.82 18.84 28.43
CA ALA A 162 -10.46 18.65 29.73
C ALA A 162 -11.33 19.88 30.02
N GLY A 163 -12.66 19.71 30.01
CA GLY A 163 -13.59 20.75 30.44
C GLY A 163 -14.89 20.86 29.66
N ASP A 164 -14.95 20.53 28.37
CA ASP A 164 -16.20 20.62 27.61
C ASP A 164 -16.36 19.43 26.66
N LEU A 165 -17.10 18.44 27.17
CA LEU A 165 -17.33 17.16 26.56
C LEU A 165 -18.84 17.07 26.31
N GLY A 166 -19.27 17.20 25.06
CA GLY A 166 -20.64 16.87 24.60
C GLY A 166 -20.94 15.37 24.70
N LEU A 167 -20.65 14.77 25.86
CA LEU A 167 -20.82 13.36 26.16
C LEU A 167 -22.24 13.09 26.68
N PRO A 168 -22.76 11.87 26.44
CA PRO A 168 -23.95 11.36 27.11
C PRO A 168 -23.92 11.60 28.62
N ALA A 169 -25.07 11.98 29.17
CA ALA A 169 -25.20 12.44 30.56
C ALA A 169 -24.62 11.48 31.61
N TRP A 170 -24.73 10.16 31.41
CA TRP A 170 -24.18 9.17 32.34
C TRP A 170 -22.64 9.19 32.40
N LYS A 171 -21.94 9.60 31.33
CA LYS A 171 -20.47 9.73 31.33
C LYS A 171 -20.03 10.95 32.13
N ARG A 172 -20.82 12.02 32.09
CA ARG A 172 -20.61 13.23 32.91
C ARG A 172 -20.91 12.94 34.39
N ALA A 173 -21.99 12.22 34.67
CA ALA A 173 -22.36 11.74 36.01
C ALA A 173 -21.25 10.88 36.65
N ARG A 174 -20.71 9.92 35.90
CA ARG A 174 -19.61 9.04 36.34
C ARG A 174 -18.36 9.80 36.74
N ALA A 175 -17.88 10.70 35.89
CA ALA A 175 -16.65 11.46 36.14
C ALA A 175 -16.74 12.23 37.45
N GLN A 176 -17.91 12.83 37.71
CA GLN A 176 -18.16 13.56 38.94
C GLN A 176 -18.31 12.64 40.16
N MET A 177 -18.94 11.48 40.00
CA MET A 177 -19.07 10.47 41.06
C MET A 177 -17.70 9.94 41.50
N ILE A 178 -16.80 9.63 40.55
CA ILE A 178 -15.43 9.19 40.85
C ILE A 178 -14.64 10.31 41.55
N HIS A 179 -14.81 11.56 41.09
CA HIS A 179 -14.16 12.72 41.72
C HIS A 179 -14.66 12.98 43.16
N GLN A 180 -15.96 12.79 43.43
CA GLN A 180 -16.55 13.05 44.76
C GLN A 180 -16.38 11.90 45.75
N LEU A 181 -16.43 10.65 45.27
CA LEU A 181 -16.27 9.48 46.12
C LEU A 181 -14.79 9.11 46.33
N GLY A 182 -13.90 9.56 45.44
CA GLY A 182 -12.46 9.36 45.54
C GLY A 182 -12.01 8.04 44.90
N ALA A 183 -10.84 8.07 44.26
CA ALA A 183 -10.28 6.97 43.47
C ALA A 183 -9.85 5.72 44.27
N GLU A 184 -9.92 5.75 45.61
CA GLU A 184 -9.34 4.71 46.49
C GLU A 184 -10.38 3.94 47.34
N LEU A 185 -11.69 4.14 47.12
CA LEU A 185 -12.71 3.36 47.84
C LEU A 185 -12.89 1.97 47.22
N SER A 186 -13.05 0.93 48.05
CA SER A 186 -13.49 -0.40 47.57
C SER A 186 -14.89 -0.34 46.97
N LEU A 187 -15.20 -1.28 46.05
CA LEU A 187 -16.52 -1.40 45.41
C LEU A 187 -17.66 -1.51 46.44
N GLU A 188 -17.45 -2.24 47.54
CA GLU A 188 -18.41 -2.35 48.65
C GLU A 188 -18.72 -1.00 49.29
N SER A 189 -17.68 -0.17 49.54
CA SER A 189 -17.84 1.16 50.12
C SER A 189 -18.58 2.12 49.17
N VAL A 190 -18.37 1.96 47.86
CA VAL A 190 -19.07 2.75 46.83
C VAL A 190 -20.53 2.34 46.72
N LYS A 191 -20.82 1.03 46.76
CA LYS A 191 -22.20 0.51 46.79
C LYS A 191 -22.95 1.00 48.03
N GLU A 192 -22.34 0.95 49.21
CA GLU A 192 -22.97 1.43 50.46
C GLU A 192 -23.34 2.91 50.37
N ARG A 193 -22.40 3.77 49.96
CA ARG A 193 -22.65 5.22 49.81
C ARG A 193 -23.69 5.51 48.72
N ALA A 194 -23.67 4.78 47.62
CA ALA A 194 -24.65 4.96 46.56
C ALA A 194 -26.05 4.51 46.99
N MET A 195 -26.18 3.45 47.80
CA MET A 195 -27.46 3.03 48.37
C MET A 195 -28.00 4.02 49.41
N ASP A 196 -27.12 4.63 50.20
CA ASP A 196 -27.50 5.75 51.08
C ASP A 196 -27.98 6.96 50.27
N LEU A 197 -27.42 7.18 49.08
CA LEU A 197 -27.86 8.22 48.16
C LEU A 197 -29.21 7.88 47.53
N PHE A 198 -29.41 6.64 47.08
CA PHE A 198 -30.68 6.18 46.52
C PHE A 198 -31.85 6.47 47.47
N LYS A 199 -31.71 6.12 48.74
CA LYS A 199 -32.72 6.38 49.80
C LYS A 199 -32.97 7.86 50.10
N ARG A 200 -32.05 8.74 49.71
CA ARG A 200 -32.18 10.20 49.89
C ARG A 200 -32.75 10.88 48.66
N ILE A 201 -32.69 10.20 47.51
CA ILE A 201 -33.14 10.71 46.20
C ILE A 201 -34.59 10.30 45.94
N ASP A 202 -34.99 9.10 46.37
CA ASP A 202 -36.38 8.62 46.42
C ASP A 202 -37.15 9.40 47.51
N GLU A 203 -37.55 10.64 47.18
CA GLU A 203 -38.19 11.57 48.11
C GLU A 203 -39.64 11.18 48.39
N ASP A 204 -40.28 10.52 47.42
CA ASP A 204 -41.67 10.08 47.52
C ASP A 204 -41.83 8.67 48.14
N GLY A 205 -40.73 7.95 48.32
CA GLY A 205 -40.68 6.62 48.93
C GLY A 205 -41.30 5.54 48.05
N SER A 206 -41.34 5.76 46.74
CA SER A 206 -41.87 4.82 45.74
C SER A 206 -41.00 3.58 45.58
N GLY A 207 -39.73 3.63 45.99
CA GLY A 207 -38.74 2.58 45.79
C GLY A 207 -38.13 2.57 44.38
N GLU A 208 -38.49 3.54 43.53
CA GLU A 208 -37.92 3.79 42.21
C GLU A 208 -37.41 5.23 42.12
N VAL A 209 -36.30 5.45 41.41
CA VAL A 209 -35.79 6.80 41.14
C VAL A 209 -36.24 7.23 39.75
N ASP A 210 -37.14 8.21 39.67
CA ASP A 210 -37.65 8.72 38.41
C ASP A 210 -36.67 9.70 37.71
N HIS A 211 -37.03 10.19 36.51
CA HIS A 211 -36.17 11.10 35.74
C HIS A 211 -36.00 12.48 36.40
N ILE A 212 -36.95 12.92 37.22
CA ILE A 212 -36.91 14.19 37.94
C ILE A 212 -35.96 14.07 39.13
N GLU A 213 -36.10 13.00 39.91
CA GLU A 213 -35.27 12.67 41.06
C GLU A 213 -33.82 12.41 40.62
N LEU A 214 -33.62 11.65 39.54
CA LEU A 214 -32.29 11.41 38.96
C LEU A 214 -31.63 12.73 38.53
N ARG A 215 -32.37 13.62 37.86
CA ARG A 215 -31.87 14.95 37.48
C ARG A 215 -31.52 15.79 38.71
N GLY A 216 -32.36 15.77 39.74
CA GLY A 216 -32.11 16.47 41.01
C GLY A 216 -30.84 15.97 41.70
N ALA A 217 -30.67 14.65 41.76
CA ALA A 217 -29.49 13.99 42.31
C ALA A 217 -28.21 14.41 41.58
N LEU A 218 -28.22 14.35 40.25
CA LEU A 218 -27.08 14.74 39.43
C LEU A 218 -26.76 16.24 39.54
N ALA A 219 -27.78 17.08 39.60
CA ALA A 219 -27.61 18.52 39.82
C ALA A 219 -26.96 18.81 41.18
N SER A 220 -27.30 18.05 42.22
CA SER A 220 -26.68 18.16 43.56
C SER A 220 -25.18 17.84 43.54
N TRP A 221 -24.72 17.05 42.57
CA TRP A 221 -23.31 16.73 42.36
C TRP A 221 -22.60 17.69 41.40
N GLY A 222 -23.33 18.67 40.85
CA GLY A 222 -22.80 19.63 39.88
C GLY A 222 -22.92 19.18 38.43
N VAL A 223 -23.62 18.07 38.15
CA VAL A 223 -23.87 17.56 36.81
C VAL A 223 -25.25 18.01 36.35
N LYS A 224 -25.29 19.04 35.50
CA LYS A 224 -26.54 19.51 34.90
C LYS A 224 -26.92 18.61 33.73
N VAL A 225 -28.08 17.98 33.82
CA VAL A 225 -28.67 17.17 32.74
C VAL A 225 -30.05 17.70 32.39
N SER A 226 -30.42 17.60 31.12
CA SER A 226 -31.78 17.90 30.65
C SER A 226 -32.74 16.74 30.99
N ASP A 227 -34.05 17.00 30.89
CA ASP A 227 -35.07 15.96 31.14
C ASP A 227 -34.96 14.82 30.14
N GLN A 228 -34.68 15.14 28.87
CA GLN A 228 -34.46 14.13 27.83
C GLN A 228 -33.22 13.28 28.13
N GLU A 229 -32.14 13.90 28.59
CA GLU A 229 -30.93 13.16 28.99
C GLU A 229 -31.18 12.26 30.20
N ALA A 230 -31.97 12.70 31.18
CA ALA A 230 -32.34 11.87 32.34
C ALA A 230 -33.24 10.69 31.92
N ILE A 231 -34.16 10.91 30.98
CA ILE A 231 -35.01 9.85 30.41
C ILE A 231 -34.15 8.82 29.66
N GLU A 232 -33.26 9.27 28.78
CA GLU A 232 -32.33 8.39 28.05
C GLU A 232 -31.46 7.56 28.99
N MET A 233 -31.02 8.15 30.10
CA MET A 233 -30.29 7.44 31.15
C MET A 233 -31.13 6.33 31.77
N ILE A 234 -32.41 6.57 32.09
CA ILE A 234 -33.26 5.53 32.70
C ILE A 234 -33.59 4.43 31.69
N VAL A 235 -33.92 4.79 30.45
CA VAL A 235 -34.18 3.85 29.35
C VAL A 235 -33.00 2.89 29.15
N GLU A 236 -31.78 3.41 29.15
CA GLU A 236 -30.58 2.57 28.99
C GLU A 236 -30.39 1.57 30.14
N VAL A 237 -30.85 1.91 31.35
CA VAL A 237 -30.61 1.14 32.57
C VAL A 237 -31.58 -0.02 32.73
N ILE A 238 -32.87 0.24 32.52
CA ILE A 238 -33.94 -0.74 32.75
C ILE A 238 -34.47 -1.35 31.45
N ASP A 239 -33.87 -1.02 30.30
CA ASP A 239 -34.21 -1.53 28.96
C ASP A 239 -35.73 -1.43 28.67
N CYS A 240 -36.26 -0.21 28.83
CA CYS A 240 -37.68 0.10 28.62
C CYS A 240 -37.87 1.14 27.51
N LYS A 241 -39.12 1.52 27.22
CA LYS A 241 -39.40 2.58 26.25
C LYS A 241 -39.43 3.95 26.92
N GLU A 242 -39.01 5.00 26.19
CA GLU A 242 -39.04 6.38 26.67
C GLU A 242 -40.43 6.81 27.17
N GLU A 243 -41.50 6.35 26.53
CA GLU A 243 -42.87 6.67 26.97
C GLU A 243 -43.15 6.16 28.39
N GLN A 244 -42.62 5.00 28.77
CA GLN A 244 -42.86 4.42 30.09
C GLN A 244 -42.12 5.20 31.18
N VAL A 245 -40.92 5.70 30.87
CA VAL A 245 -40.16 6.58 31.78
C VAL A 245 -40.85 7.94 31.95
N ARG A 246 -41.42 8.49 30.87
CA ARG A 246 -42.22 9.72 30.93
C ARG A 246 -43.52 9.55 31.72
N GLU A 247 -44.05 8.34 31.79
CA GLU A 247 -45.22 7.97 32.60
C GLU A 247 -44.89 7.67 34.07
N GLY A 248 -43.61 7.79 34.48
CA GLY A 248 -43.17 7.68 35.87
C GLY A 248 -42.41 6.40 36.20
N GLN A 249 -42.07 5.55 35.22
CA GLN A 249 -41.21 4.39 35.48
C GLN A 249 -39.78 4.84 35.80
N GLY A 250 -39.27 4.42 36.96
CA GLY A 250 -37.95 4.81 37.45
C GLY A 250 -36.96 3.64 37.53
N ILE A 251 -35.79 3.92 38.10
CA ILE A 251 -34.76 2.93 38.38
C ILE A 251 -35.00 2.37 39.79
N GLY A 252 -35.31 1.09 39.92
CA GLY A 252 -35.42 0.43 41.24
C GLY A 252 -34.06 0.20 41.91
N GLU A 253 -34.06 -0.11 43.21
CA GLU A 253 -32.85 -0.29 44.03
C GLU A 253 -31.82 -1.27 43.42
N GLN A 254 -32.29 -2.39 42.86
CA GLN A 254 -31.41 -3.40 42.25
C GLN A 254 -30.76 -2.90 40.96
N ASP A 255 -31.53 -2.21 40.12
CA ASP A 255 -31.03 -1.63 38.86
C ASP A 255 -30.07 -0.47 39.16
N PHE A 256 -30.36 0.34 40.18
CA PHE A 256 -29.49 1.42 40.61
C PHE A 256 -28.14 0.91 41.11
N GLY A 257 -28.14 -0.15 41.92
CA GLY A 257 -26.91 -0.82 42.37
C GLY A 257 -26.08 -1.35 41.19
N ARG A 258 -26.74 -1.93 40.18
CA ARG A 258 -26.08 -2.39 38.95
C ARG A 258 -25.46 -1.23 38.18
N VAL A 259 -26.15 -0.09 38.06
CA VAL A 259 -25.61 1.11 37.39
C VAL A 259 -24.38 1.63 38.10
N VAL A 260 -24.44 1.79 39.41
CA VAL A 260 -23.32 2.26 40.22
C VAL A 260 -22.10 1.36 40.03
N GLU A 261 -22.30 0.04 40.02
CA GLU A 261 -21.24 -0.92 39.78
C GLU A 261 -20.67 -0.83 38.36
N GLN A 262 -21.51 -0.67 37.34
CA GLN A 262 -21.07 -0.46 35.95
C GLN A 262 -20.32 0.86 35.78
N LEU A 263 -20.78 1.92 36.43
CA LEU A 263 -20.12 3.22 36.45
C LEU A 263 -18.80 3.17 37.23
N TYR A 264 -18.70 2.41 38.31
CA TYR A 264 -17.44 2.29 39.04
C TYR A 264 -16.43 1.41 38.26
N THR A 265 -16.85 0.24 37.80
CA THR A 265 -15.98 -0.75 37.13
C THR A 265 -15.68 -0.42 35.67
N GLY A 266 -16.48 0.43 35.01
CA GLY A 266 -16.28 0.79 33.59
C GLY A 266 -16.69 -0.29 32.58
N HIS A 267 -17.30 -1.39 33.02
CA HIS A 267 -17.67 -2.53 32.18
C HIS A 267 -19.19 -2.67 32.08
N LYS A 268 -19.72 -2.70 30.85
CA LYS A 268 -21.12 -3.13 30.59
C LYS A 268 -21.05 -4.57 30.12
N SER A 269 -21.58 -5.51 30.92
CA SER A 269 -21.82 -6.92 30.55
C SER A 269 -20.89 -7.47 29.45
N GLY A 270 -19.60 -7.64 29.76
CA GLY A 270 -18.63 -8.30 28.86
C GLY A 270 -17.94 -7.42 27.81
N ALA A 271 -18.18 -6.10 27.78
CA ALA A 271 -17.39 -5.16 26.98
C ALA A 271 -16.82 -4.02 27.84
N ASP A 272 -15.49 -3.84 27.73
CA ASP A 272 -14.72 -2.77 28.35
C ASP A 272 -15.02 -1.47 27.61
N MET A 273 -15.89 -0.63 28.18
CA MET A 273 -16.37 0.53 27.43
C MET A 273 -15.50 1.78 27.60
N PHE A 274 -14.65 1.89 28.64
CA PHE A 274 -13.85 3.12 28.88
C PHE A 274 -12.55 2.85 29.64
N LYS A 275 -11.42 2.93 28.93
CA LYS A 275 -10.07 2.95 29.51
C LYS A 275 -9.80 4.32 30.14
N VAL A 276 -10.14 4.49 31.41
CA VAL A 276 -9.76 5.65 32.24
C VAL A 276 -8.55 5.23 33.07
N ASP A 277 -7.54 6.10 33.21
CA ASP A 277 -6.43 5.80 34.12
C ASP A 277 -6.87 5.94 35.60
N PRO A 278 -6.10 5.42 36.56
CA PRO A 278 -6.45 5.47 37.99
C PRO A 278 -6.58 6.88 38.58
N LYS A 279 -6.22 7.94 37.84
CA LYS A 279 -6.22 9.33 38.30
C LYS A 279 -7.36 10.15 37.68
N GLY A 280 -8.17 9.55 36.82
CA GLY A 280 -9.27 10.25 36.15
C GLY A 280 -8.80 11.11 34.98
N GLU A 281 -7.56 10.93 34.50
CA GLU A 281 -7.10 11.56 33.27
C GLU A 281 -7.53 10.70 32.07
N TRP A 282 -8.04 11.38 31.03
CA TRP A 282 -8.49 10.73 29.81
C TRP A 282 -7.27 10.27 28.99
N VAL A 283 -7.07 8.95 28.90
CA VAL A 283 -6.18 8.36 27.89
C VAL A 283 -7.04 8.00 26.69
N GLY A 284 -7.25 8.96 25.80
CA GLY A 284 -7.83 8.66 24.50
C GLY A 284 -6.90 7.72 23.75
N THR A 285 -7.36 6.53 23.39
CA THR A 285 -6.79 5.83 22.23
C THR A 285 -7.51 6.40 21.01
N SER A 286 -6.99 7.53 20.50
CA SER A 286 -7.40 7.99 19.18
C SER A 286 -6.78 7.04 18.16
N HIS A 287 -7.56 6.11 17.61
CA HIS A 287 -7.20 5.48 16.35
C HIS A 287 -7.57 6.47 15.25
N GLY A 288 -6.60 7.25 14.77
CA GLY A 288 -6.73 7.87 13.46
C GLY A 288 -6.46 6.78 12.44
N ILE A 289 -7.43 6.45 11.58
CA ILE A 289 -7.15 5.53 10.48
C ILE A 289 -6.45 6.36 9.41
N LEU A 290 -5.16 6.09 9.19
CA LEU A 290 -4.46 6.63 8.04
C LEU A 290 -4.89 5.87 6.79
N SER A 291 -5.54 6.58 5.88
CA SER A 291 -5.88 6.09 4.56
C SER A 291 -4.83 6.61 3.57
N VAL A 292 -4.14 5.69 2.90
CA VAL A 292 -3.16 6.00 1.86
C VAL A 292 -3.72 5.57 0.51
N GLN A 293 -3.83 6.50 -0.43
CA GLN A 293 -4.12 6.15 -1.83
C GLN A 293 -2.84 5.68 -2.53
N GLY A 294 -2.79 4.40 -2.91
CA GLY A 294 -1.67 3.79 -3.64
C GLY A 294 -1.67 2.27 -3.53
N THR A 295 -0.65 1.63 -4.09
CA THR A 295 -0.44 0.18 -3.96
C THR A 295 0.48 -0.12 -2.76
N PRO A 296 0.07 -0.94 -1.77
CA PRO A 296 0.90 -1.33 -0.62
C PRO A 296 2.07 -2.25 -1.03
N PRO A 297 3.11 -2.44 -0.18
CA PRO A 297 3.22 -1.97 1.22
C PRO A 297 3.62 -0.49 1.35
N PHE A 298 3.19 0.13 2.45
CA PHE A 298 3.56 1.50 2.81
C PHE A 298 4.56 1.49 3.97
N ILE A 299 5.38 2.53 4.06
CA ILE A 299 6.28 2.77 5.19
C ILE A 299 6.02 4.20 5.66
N PHE A 300 5.64 4.32 6.93
CA PHE A 300 5.34 5.59 7.57
C PHE A 300 6.57 6.13 8.31
N ALA A 301 6.73 7.45 8.29
CA ALA A 301 7.77 8.18 8.99
C ALA A 301 7.18 9.47 9.57
N VAL A 302 7.66 9.89 10.74
CA VAL A 302 7.21 11.11 11.43
C VAL A 302 8.40 12.02 11.72
N GLU A 303 8.27 13.29 11.32
CA GLU A 303 9.25 14.34 11.60
C GLU A 303 8.54 15.65 12.02
N PRO A 304 9.04 16.36 13.05
CA PRO A 304 10.16 15.98 13.93
C PRO A 304 9.82 14.77 14.81
N THR A 305 10.83 14.23 15.51
CA THR A 305 10.65 13.08 16.42
C THR A 305 9.49 13.31 17.39
N LEU A 306 8.72 12.25 17.62
CA LEU A 306 7.63 12.28 18.58
C LEU A 306 8.14 12.62 19.99
N PRO A 307 7.31 13.30 20.83
CA PRO A 307 7.60 13.50 22.25
C PRO A 307 7.87 12.18 22.99
N ASP A 308 8.64 12.27 24.09
CA ASP A 308 8.95 11.12 24.94
C ASP A 308 7.69 10.35 25.38
N GLY A 309 7.70 9.03 25.22
CA GLY A 309 6.60 8.14 25.54
C GLY A 309 5.62 7.86 24.39
N LEU A 310 5.79 8.52 23.24
CA LEU A 310 5.04 8.23 22.02
C LEU A 310 5.93 7.49 21.01
N VAL A 311 5.35 6.49 20.37
CA VAL A 311 5.96 5.72 19.28
C VAL A 311 4.98 5.67 18.12
N MET A 312 5.50 5.58 16.90
CA MET A 312 4.69 5.34 15.72
C MET A 312 5.05 3.97 15.14
N ASP A 313 4.04 3.18 14.80
CA ASP A 313 4.22 1.96 14.04
C ASP A 313 4.52 2.31 12.57
N THR A 314 5.68 1.88 12.08
CA THR A 314 6.14 2.24 10.73
C THR A 314 5.42 1.50 9.60
N GLU A 315 4.69 0.41 9.91
CA GLU A 315 3.94 -0.39 8.94
C GLU A 315 2.47 0.05 8.86
N THR A 316 1.88 0.39 10.00
CA THR A 316 0.46 0.81 10.08
C THR A 316 0.27 2.33 10.11
N GLY A 317 1.30 3.06 10.56
CA GLY A 317 1.26 4.51 10.77
C GLY A 317 0.51 4.96 12.03
N GLU A 318 0.14 4.02 12.91
CA GLU A 318 -0.48 4.28 14.24
C GLU A 318 0.49 4.96 15.22
#